data_AF-A0A3C0ZUD4-F1
#
_entry.id   AF-A0A3C0ZUD4-F1
#
_cell.length_a   1.000
_cell.length_b   1.000
_cell.length_c   1.000
_cell.angle_alpha   90.00
_cell.angle_beta   90.00
_cell.angle_gamma   90.00
#
_symmetry.space_group_name_H-M   'P 1'
#
loop_
_entity.id
_entity.type
_entity.pdbx_description
1 polymer ?
#
loop_
_entity_poly.entity_id
_entity_poly.type
_entity_poly.pdbx_seq_one_letter_code
_entity_poly.pdbx_strand_id
1 'polypeptide(L)'
;MNLLITGAWTSKYIDEIEEEGHKVLFMQQEKDKLPCAYDWPEGIICNGLFLYHPLSRFTNLRYIQLTSAGLDRVPMQDILKRKIEIHSARGV
;
A
#
# COMPACT_ATOMS: atom_id res chain seq x y z
N MET A 1 6.44 -6.75 -8.97
CA MET A 1 6.61 -6.45 -7.51
C MET A 1 5.58 -7.24 -6.72
N ASN A 2 5.82 -7.46 -5.43
CA ASN A 2 4.80 -7.91 -4.50
C ASN A 2 3.95 -6.71 -4.03
N LEU A 3 2.66 -6.71 -4.37
CA LEU A 3 1.74 -5.62 -4.12
C LEU A 3 0.67 -6.05 -3.12
N LEU A 4 0.45 -5.23 -2.09
CA LEU A 4 -0.71 -5.32 -1.22
C LEU A 4 -1.67 -4.19 -1.57
N ILE A 5 -2.87 -4.55 -2.01
CA ILE A 5 -3.95 -3.64 -2.32
C ILE A 5 -4.99 -3.73 -1.21
N THR A 6 -5.44 -2.59 -0.70
CA THR A 6 -6.42 -2.56 0.38
C THR A 6 -7.60 -1.64 0.15
N GLY A 7 -8.65 -1.86 0.95
CA GLY A 7 -9.78 -0.94 1.02
C GLY A 7 -10.72 -1.02 -0.19
N ALA A 8 -11.21 0.13 -0.61
CA ALA A 8 -12.26 0.25 -1.63
C ALA A 8 -11.75 0.14 -3.08
N TRP A 9 -10.47 -0.18 -3.29
CA TRP A 9 -9.97 -0.34 -4.66
C TRP A 9 -10.64 -1.55 -5.30
N THR A 10 -11.12 -1.38 -6.53
CA THR A 10 -11.86 -2.41 -7.24
C THR A 10 -10.89 -3.50 -7.67
N SER A 11 -11.26 -4.76 -7.45
CA SER A 11 -10.50 -5.93 -7.90
C SER A 11 -10.31 -5.99 -9.42
N LYS A 12 -10.99 -5.12 -10.18
CA LYS A 12 -10.98 -5.06 -11.65
C LYS A 12 -9.58 -4.87 -12.25
N TYR A 13 -8.66 -4.20 -11.56
CA TYR A 13 -7.30 -3.96 -12.07
C TYR A 13 -6.29 -5.00 -11.60
N ILE A 14 -6.70 -5.97 -10.76
CA ILE A 14 -5.78 -6.98 -10.21
C ILE A 14 -5.23 -7.84 -11.35
N ASP A 15 -6.09 -8.35 -12.23
CA ASP A 15 -5.70 -9.24 -13.32
C ASP A 15 -4.68 -8.55 -14.26
N GLU A 16 -4.93 -7.30 -14.63
CA GLU A 16 -4.02 -6.50 -15.47
C GLU A 16 -2.64 -6.32 -14.80
N ILE A 17 -2.61 -6.03 -13.50
CA ILE A 17 -1.36 -5.86 -12.75
C ILE A 17 -0.60 -7.19 -12.62
N GLU A 18 -1.32 -8.30 -12.46
CA GLU A 18 -0.71 -9.64 -12.42
C GLU A 18 -0.16 -10.06 -13.79
N GLU A 19 -0.83 -9.71 -14.90
CA GLU A 19 -0.33 -9.92 -16.26
C GLU A 19 0.98 -9.16 -16.55
N GLU A 20 1.20 -8.02 -15.91
CA GLU A 20 2.48 -7.29 -15.95
C GLU A 20 3.60 -7.96 -15.12
N GLY A 21 3.33 -9.12 -14.49
CA GLY A 21 4.29 -9.92 -13.74
C GLY A 21 4.40 -9.53 -12.26
N HIS A 22 3.44 -8.77 -11.74
CA HIS A 22 3.34 -8.49 -10.32
C HIS A 22 2.61 -9.62 -9.58
N LYS A 23 2.85 -9.73 -8.27
CA LYS A 23 2.06 -10.60 -7.40
C LYS A 23 1.17 -9.71 -6.56
N VAL A 24 -0.13 -9.97 -6.56
CA VAL A 24 -1.09 -9.11 -5.89
C VAL A 24 -1.78 -9.86 -4.76
N LEU A 25 -1.87 -9.23 -3.60
CA LEU A 25 -2.75 -9.65 -2.52
C LEU A 25 -3.75 -8.54 -2.23
N PHE A 26 -5.02 -8.93 -2.10
CA PHE A 26 -6.11 -8.01 -1.79
C PHE A 26 -6.59 -8.17 -0.35
N MET A 27 -6.83 -7.04 0.32
CA MET A 27 -7.37 -6.98 1.68
C MET A 27 -8.46 -5.91 1.78
N GLN A 28 -9.71 -6.35 1.86
CA GLN A 28 -10.87 -5.45 1.85
C GLN A 28 -10.91 -4.48 3.03
N GLN A 29 -10.59 -4.96 4.23
CA GLN A 29 -10.71 -4.19 5.48
C GLN A 29 -9.32 -3.93 6.05
N GLU A 30 -8.86 -2.68 6.00
CA GLU A 30 -7.51 -2.25 6.40
C GLU A 30 -7.16 -2.46 7.88
N LYS A 31 -8.15 -2.77 8.72
CA LYS A 31 -7.98 -3.05 10.16
C LYS A 31 -7.79 -4.54 10.47
N ASP A 32 -8.02 -5.42 9.50
CA ASP A 32 -7.97 -6.87 9.72
C ASP A 32 -6.53 -7.38 9.72
N LYS A 33 -6.34 -8.69 9.93
CA LYS A 33 -5.01 -9.28 9.83
C LYS A 33 -4.53 -9.24 8.37
N LEU A 34 -3.27 -8.88 8.15
CA LEU A 34 -2.66 -8.92 6.82
C LEU A 34 -2.74 -10.34 6.22
N PRO A 35 -3.00 -10.48 4.91
CA PRO A 35 -2.97 -11.77 4.21
C PRO A 35 -1.54 -12.27 3.95
N CYS A 36 -0.52 -11.52 4.38
CA CYS A 36 0.90 -11.82 4.17
C CYS A 36 1.75 -11.41 5.38
N ALA A 37 3.02 -11.80 5.37
CA ALA A 37 4.02 -11.26 6.27
C ALA A 37 4.30 -9.79 5.95
N TYR A 38 4.69 -9.00 6.95
CA TYR A 38 4.90 -7.57 6.80
C TYR A 38 6.08 -7.22 5.87
N ASP A 39 7.06 -8.10 5.74
CA ASP A 39 8.21 -7.97 4.85
C ASP A 39 7.92 -8.41 3.41
N TRP A 40 6.77 -9.01 3.13
CA TRP A 40 6.42 -9.45 1.79
C TRP A 40 6.13 -8.32 0.79
N PRO A 41 5.31 -7.28 1.12
CA PRO A 41 4.94 -6.25 0.15
C PRO A 41 6.08 -5.28 -0.11
N GLU A 42 6.32 -5.06 -1.39
CA GLU A 42 7.25 -4.05 -1.91
C GLU A 42 6.52 -2.76 -2.30
N GLY A 43 5.22 -2.88 -2.64
CA GLY A 43 4.32 -1.76 -2.90
C GLY A 43 2.99 -1.93 -2.18
N ILE A 44 2.41 -0.83 -1.69
CA ILE A 44 1.10 -0.81 -1.02
C ILE A 44 0.20 0.22 -1.68
N ILE A 45 -1.05 -0.17 -1.96
CA ILE A 45 -2.11 0.74 -2.42
C ILE A 45 -3.20 0.76 -1.34
N CYS A 46 -3.38 1.90 -0.66
CA CYS A 46 -4.25 1.96 0.52
C CYS A 46 -4.84 3.37 0.77
N ASN A 47 -5.83 3.48 1.67
CA ASN A 47 -6.31 4.77 2.18
C ASN A 47 -5.69 5.09 3.55
N GLY A 48 -5.85 4.19 4.51
CA GLY A 48 -5.50 4.40 5.91
C GLY A 48 -4.87 3.18 6.57
N LEU A 49 -4.27 2.26 5.80
CA LEU A 49 -3.67 1.02 6.30
C LEU A 49 -2.69 1.28 7.46
N PHE A 50 -1.91 2.36 7.35
CA PHE A 50 -0.88 2.71 8.33
C PHE A 50 -1.42 3.21 9.68
N LEU A 51 -2.75 3.41 9.81
CA LEU A 51 -3.41 3.65 11.08
C LEU A 51 -3.51 2.37 11.94
N TYR A 52 -3.52 1.20 11.30
CA TYR A 52 -3.66 -0.11 11.96
C TYR A 52 -2.39 -0.96 11.86
N HIS A 53 -1.60 -0.75 10.80
CA HIS A 53 -0.37 -1.50 10.52
C HIS A 53 0.83 -0.53 10.47
N PRO A 54 1.68 -0.49 11.53
CA PRO A 54 2.79 0.44 11.58
C PRO A 54 3.75 0.29 10.40
N LEU A 55 4.08 1.41 9.74
CA LEU A 55 5.01 1.45 8.58
C LEU A 55 6.35 0.77 8.88
N SER A 56 6.84 0.88 10.12
CA SER A 56 8.11 0.32 10.58
C SER A 56 8.22 -1.20 10.43
N ARG A 57 7.10 -1.92 10.39
CA ARG A 57 7.09 -3.38 10.20
C ARG A 57 7.34 -3.79 8.75
N PHE A 58 7.06 -2.91 7.79
CA PHE A 58 7.13 -3.21 6.37
C PHE A 58 8.52 -2.98 5.82
N THR A 59 9.48 -3.86 6.10
CA THR A 59 10.92 -3.63 5.85
C THR A 59 11.30 -3.53 4.37
N ASN A 60 10.61 -4.25 3.49
CA ASN A 60 10.90 -4.27 2.04
C ASN A 60 10.08 -3.25 1.23
N LEU A 61 9.24 -2.46 1.91
CA LEU A 61 8.38 -1.48 1.25
C LEU A 61 9.22 -0.38 0.59
N ARG A 62 8.94 -0.15 -0.70
CA ARG A 62 9.58 0.89 -1.53
C ARG A 62 8.59 1.82 -2.21
N TYR A 63 7.30 1.46 -2.27
CA TYR A 63 6.27 2.23 -2.97
C TYR A 63 4.95 2.29 -2.19
N ILE A 64 4.32 3.47 -2.14
CA ILE A 64 2.99 3.69 -1.57
C ILE A 64 2.14 4.50 -2.56
N GLN A 65 0.96 4.01 -2.90
CA GLN A 65 -0.07 4.77 -3.58
C GLN A 65 -1.24 4.98 -2.63
N LEU A 66 -1.52 6.23 -2.29
CA LEU A 66 -2.73 6.57 -1.55
C LEU A 66 -3.92 6.71 -2.47
N THR A 67 -5.05 6.13 -2.07
CA THR A 67 -6.34 6.27 -2.76
C THR A 67 -7.08 7.55 -2.35
N SER A 68 -6.52 8.33 -1.42
CA SER A 68 -7.01 9.64 -1.01
C SER A 68 -5.99 10.73 -1.35
N ALA A 69 -6.43 12.00 -1.33
CA ALA A 69 -5.56 13.15 -1.59
C ALA A 69 -4.75 13.60 -0.36
N GLY A 70 -5.15 13.17 0.84
CA GLY A 70 -4.53 13.55 2.11
C GLY A 70 -3.29 12.71 2.42
N LEU A 71 -2.24 13.36 2.91
CA LEU A 71 -1.03 12.71 3.44
C LEU A 71 -1.02 12.66 4.98
N ASP A 72 -2.08 13.14 5.63
CA ASP A 72 -2.23 13.24 7.09
C ASP A 72 -2.26 11.87 7.78
N ARG A 73 -2.57 10.80 7.04
CA ARG A 73 -2.72 9.43 7.57
C ARG A 73 -1.49 8.56 7.43
N VAL A 74 -0.38 9.13 6.94
CA VAL A 74 0.88 8.40 6.72
C VAL A 74 2.04 9.04 7.47
N PRO A 75 2.96 8.24 8.04
CA PRO A 75 4.13 8.76 8.74
C PRO A 75 5.17 9.27 7.74
N MET A 76 4.98 10.49 7.22
CA MET A 76 5.81 11.09 6.16
C MET A 76 7.31 11.16 6.49
N GLN A 77 7.67 11.40 7.76
CA GLN A 77 9.08 11.45 8.17
C GLN A 77 9.78 10.10 7.95
N ASP A 78 9.12 9.00 8.30
CA ASP A 78 9.65 7.64 8.10
C ASP A 78 9.73 7.28 6.62
N ILE A 79 8.72 7.67 5.83
CA ILE A 79 8.68 7.47 4.38
C ILE A 79 9.88 8.14 3.71
N LEU A 80 10.12 9.42 4.03
CA LEU A 80 11.24 10.20 3.48
C LEU A 80 12.59 9.63 3.91
N LYS A 81 12.74 9.28 5.20
CA LYS A 81 13.98 8.68 5.72
C LYS A 81 14.32 7.36 5.02
N ARG A 82 13.30 6.56 4.71
CA ARG A 82 13.44 5.27 4.05
C ARG A 82 13.46 5.36 2.52
N LYS A 83 13.34 6.57 1.95
CA LYS A 83 13.24 6.81 0.50
C LYS A 83 12.15 5.99 -0.17
N ILE A 84 11.03 5.82 0.53
CA ILE A 84 9.83 5.18 -0.03
C ILE A 84 9.19 6.18 -0.98
N GLU A 85 8.94 5.76 -2.21
CA GLU A 85 8.19 6.54 -3.18
C GLU A 85 6.72 6.60 -2.75
N ILE A 86 6.13 7.80 -2.71
CA ILE A 86 4.73 7.99 -2.31
C ILE A 86 3.99 8.88 -3.29
N HIS A 87 2.81 8.42 -3.70
CA HIS A 87 1.85 9.15 -4.51
C HIS A 87 0.49 9.23 -3.82
N SER A 88 -0.33 10.19 -4.24
CA SER A 88 -1.69 10.38 -3.71
C SER A 88 -2.65 10.68 -4.85
N ALA A 89 -3.95 10.54 -4.60
CA ALA A 89 -5.00 10.90 -5.56
C ALA A 89 -5.23 12.42 -5.66
N ARG A 90 -4.20 13.25 -5.42
CA ARG A 90 -4.31 14.70 -5.48
C ARG A 90 -4.33 15.15 -6.95
N GLY A 91 -5.35 15.93 -7.32
CA GLY A 91 -5.49 16.50 -8.67
C GLY A 91 -6.17 15.58 -9.69
N VAL A 92 -6.87 14.55 -9.21
CA VAL A 92 -7.74 13.66 -9.99
C VAL A 92 -9.19 14.13 -9.91
#